data_AF-A0A661BY42-F1
#
_entry.id   AF-A0A661BY42-F1
#
_cell.length_a   1.000
_cell.length_b   1.000
_cell.length_c   1.000
_cell.angle_alpha   90.00
_cell.angle_beta   90.00
_cell.angle_gamma   90.00
#
_symmetry.space_group_name_H-M   'P 1'
#
loop_
_entity.id
_entity.type
_entity.pdbx_description
1 polymer ?
#
loop_
_entity_poly.entity_id
_entity_poly.type
_entity_poly.pdbx_seq_one_letter_code
_entity_poly.pdbx_strand_id
1 'polypeptide(L)' 'MQDDTVKSKYHVIKVEKTTAPKGMLGENWYLYVIQKGDLTNSTMDCKKTGTLKSVTAHAKEVVETINSRNVKGGRK' A
#
# COMPACT_ATOMS: atom_id res chain seq x y z
N MET A 1 11.36 -0.81 -27.06
CA MET A 1 11.54 -1.10 -25.63
C MET A 1 10.36 -0.43 -24.92
N GLN A 2 9.25 -1.14 -24.69
CA GLN A 2 8.12 -0.57 -23.97
C GLN A 2 8.31 -0.94 -22.50
N ASP A 3 8.37 0.07 -21.64
CA ASP A 3 8.58 -0.03 -20.20
C ASP A 3 7.44 -0.81 -19.50
N ASP A 4 7.48 -2.15 -19.57
CA ASP A 4 6.65 -3.05 -18.77
C ASP A 4 6.88 -2.89 -17.25
N THR A 5 7.85 -2.07 -16.86
CA THR A 5 8.13 -1.71 -15.47
C THR A 5 6.99 -0.92 -14.83
N VAL A 6 6.17 -0.19 -15.59
CA VAL A 6 5.04 0.59 -15.02
C VAL A 6 3.87 -0.32 -14.64
N LYS A 7 3.59 -1.33 -15.45
CA LYS A 7 2.46 -2.28 -15.24
C LYS A 7 2.63 -3.18 -14.03
N SER A 8 3.83 -3.24 -13.43
CA SER A 8 4.14 -4.12 -12.30
C SER A 8 4.43 -3.39 -10.99
N LYS A 9 4.46 -2.04 -11.01
CA LYS A 9 4.74 -1.24 -9.82
C LYS A 9 3.53 -1.13 -8.92
N TYR A 10 3.78 -1.11 -7.63
CA TYR A 10 2.77 -0.84 -6.62
C TYR A 10 2.57 0.67 -6.50
N HIS A 11 1.34 1.11 -6.24
CA HIS A 11 0.99 2.49 -5.92
C HIS A 11 -0.17 2.55 -4.93
N VAL A 12 -0.20 3.61 -4.12
CA VAL A 12 -1.31 3.84 -3.20
C VAL A 12 -2.49 4.39 -4.00
N ILE A 13 -3.62 3.70 -3.99
CA ILE A 13 -4.84 4.16 -4.67
C ILE A 13 -5.80 4.87 -3.74
N LYS A 14 -5.71 4.59 -2.43
CA LYS A 14 -6.71 5.04 -1.47
C LYS A 14 -6.14 5.13 -0.07
N VAL A 15 -6.48 6.19 0.65
CA VAL A 15 -6.23 6.33 2.10
C VAL A 15 -7.47 6.95 2.72
N GLU A 16 -8.16 6.22 3.57
CA GLU A 16 -9.39 6.67 4.22
C GLU A 16 -9.33 6.46 5.71
N LYS A 17 -10.01 7.36 6.44
CA LYS A 17 -10.25 7.16 7.86
C LYS A 17 -11.28 6.04 8.03
N THR A 18 -10.98 5.09 8.89
CA THR A 18 -11.84 3.94 9.17
C THR A 18 -12.07 3.81 10.67
N THR A 19 -13.02 2.97 11.05
CA THR A 19 -13.27 2.63 12.46
C THR A 19 -12.31 1.54 12.90
N ALA A 20 -12.12 1.43 14.22
CA ALA A 20 -11.32 0.36 14.79
C ALA A 20 -11.87 -1.01 14.35
N PRO A 21 -11.01 -1.94 13.92
CA PRO A 21 -11.42 -3.33 13.72
C PRO A 21 -12.03 -3.91 15.00
N LYS A 22 -12.97 -4.84 14.86
CA LYS A 22 -13.61 -5.50 16.01
C LYS A 22 -12.54 -6.12 16.92
N GLY A 23 -12.51 -5.70 18.18
CA GLY A 23 -11.55 -6.19 19.18
C GLY A 23 -10.24 -5.40 19.27
N MET A 24 -10.05 -4.36 18.45
CA MET A 24 -8.91 -3.43 18.57
C MET A 24 -9.34 -2.16 19.32
N LEU A 25 -8.51 -1.74 20.27
CA LEU A 25 -8.65 -0.47 20.98
C LEU A 25 -7.83 0.61 20.27
N GLY A 26 -8.35 1.84 20.24
CA GLY A 26 -7.65 2.99 19.68
C GLY A 26 -8.54 3.82 18.76
N GLU A 27 -8.35 5.14 18.85
CA GLU A 27 -8.98 6.12 17.97
C GLU A 27 -8.11 6.39 16.75
N ASN A 28 -8.69 6.91 15.66
CA ASN A 28 -7.98 7.29 14.43
C ASN A 28 -7.32 6.12 13.68
N TRP A 29 -8.14 5.15 13.31
CA TRP A 29 -7.76 4.13 12.34
C TRP A 29 -7.85 4.68 10.92
N TYR A 30 -6.92 4.25 10.08
CA TYR A 30 -6.94 4.52 8.66
C TYR A 30 -6.71 3.23 7.88
N LEU A 31 -7.46 3.08 6.80
CA LEU A 31 -7.28 2.04 5.80
C LEU A 31 -6.59 2.68 4.60
N TYR A 32 -5.45 2.14 4.19
CA TYR A 32 -4.84 2.46 2.92
C TYR A 32 -4.85 1.23 2.01
N VAL A 33 -5.09 1.47 0.73
CA VAL A 33 -5.15 0.42 -0.29
C VAL A 33 -4.02 0.66 -1.28
N ILE A 34 -3.22 -0.37 -1.49
CA ILE A 34 -2.14 -0.39 -2.48
C ILE A 34 -2.58 -1.29 -3.62
N GLN A 35 -2.36 -0.86 -4.87
CA GLN A 35 -2.63 -1.67 -6.06
C GLN A 35 -1.31 -1.97 -6.78
N LYS A 36 -1.16 -3.18 -7.31
CA LYS A 36 -0.06 -3.53 -8.21
C LYS A 36 -0.48 -3.30 -9.67
N GLY A 37 0.16 -2.35 -10.32
CA GLY A 37 -0.13 -1.97 -11.69
C GLY A 37 -1.59 -1.61 -11.87
N ASP A 38 -2.11 -1.82 -13.07
CA ASP A 38 -3.51 -1.49 -13.40
C ASP A 38 -4.47 -2.67 -13.14
N LEU A 39 -3.99 -3.75 -12.51
CA LEU A 39 -4.80 -4.93 -12.21
C LEU A 39 -5.65 -4.66 -10.97
N THR A 40 -6.96 -4.58 -11.14
CA THR A 40 -7.93 -4.38 -10.05
C THR A 40 -7.99 -5.54 -9.06
N ASN A 41 -7.57 -6.74 -9.48
CA ASN A 41 -7.52 -7.94 -8.64
C ASN A 41 -6.23 -8.08 -7.80
N SER A 42 -5.30 -7.13 -7.89
CA SER A 42 -4.05 -7.14 -7.09
C SER A 42 -3.98 -5.91 -6.19
N THR A 43 -4.96 -5.80 -5.30
CA THR A 43 -4.99 -4.80 -4.23
C THR A 43 -4.61 -5.40 -2.89
N MET A 44 -4.03 -4.58 -2.03
CA MET A 44 -3.66 -4.91 -0.66
C MET A 44 -4.28 -3.89 0.28
N ASP A 45 -5.18 -4.36 1.13
CA ASP A 45 -5.84 -3.58 2.16
C ASP A 45 -5.00 -3.58 3.44
N CYS A 46 -4.55 -2.41 3.85
CA CYS A 46 -3.69 -2.25 5.00
C CYS A 46 -4.31 -1.27 6.00
N LYS A 47 -4.37 -1.67 7.27
CA LYS A 47 -4.91 -0.83 8.34
C LYS A 47 -3.79 -0.37 9.25
N LYS A 48 -3.79 0.92 9.59
CA LYS A 48 -2.82 1.51 10.51
C LYS A 48 -3.48 2.57 11.37
N THR A 49 -3.12 2.58 12.65
CA THR A 49 -3.45 3.64 13.60
C THR A 49 -2.52 4.83 13.43
N GLY A 50 -3.06 6.05 13.51
CA GLY A 50 -2.23 7.25 13.51
C GLY A 50 -2.98 8.45 12.97
N THR A 51 -2.26 9.34 12.28
CA THR A 51 -2.85 10.49 11.58
C THR A 51 -2.85 10.25 10.07
N LEU A 52 -3.75 10.90 9.34
CA LEU A 52 -3.79 10.81 7.87
C LEU A 52 -2.42 11.06 7.24
N LYS A 53 -1.66 12.04 7.74
CA LYS A 53 -0.31 12.37 7.26
C LYS A 53 0.68 11.22 7.51
N SER A 54 0.70 10.67 8.72
CA SER A 54 1.59 9.56 9.08
C SER A 54 1.26 8.30 8.28
N VAL A 55 -0.03 7.99 8.13
CA VAL A 55 -0.51 6.82 7.37
C VAL A 55 -0.19 6.97 5.88
N THR A 56 -0.36 8.17 5.32
CA THR A 56 -0.01 8.45 3.93
C THR A 56 1.49 8.33 3.69
N ALA A 57 2.33 8.88 4.59
CA ALA A 57 3.78 8.74 4.50
C ALA A 57 4.19 7.26 4.56
N HIS A 58 3.63 6.50 5.51
CA HIS A 58 3.89 5.08 5.64
C HIS A 58 3.45 4.28 4.41
N ALA A 59 2.28 4.57 3.85
CA ALA A 59 1.79 3.91 2.64
C ALA A 59 2.74 4.13 1.45
N LYS A 60 3.30 5.34 1.31
CA LYS A 60 4.32 5.66 0.30
C LYS A 60 5.61 4.89 0.53
N GLU A 61 6.15 4.89 1.75
CA GLU A 61 7.35 4.12 2.10
C GLU A 61 7.18 2.62 1.84
N VAL A 62 6.00 2.07 2.16
CA VAL A 62 5.67 0.66 1.90
C VAL A 62 5.70 0.38 0.40
N VAL A 63 5.05 1.23 -0.40
CA VAL A 63 5.07 1.11 -1.87
C VAL A 63 6.49 1.19 -2.42
N GLU A 64 7.29 2.17 -1.99
CA GLU A 64 8.68 2.32 -2.41
C GLU A 64 9.52 1.10 -2.03
N THR A 65 9.31 0.56 -0.82
CA THR A 65 10.01 -0.63 -0.32
C THR A 65 9.63 -1.86 -1.13
N ILE A 66 8.33 -2.08 -1.40
CA ILE A 66 7.84 -3.20 -2.19
C ILE A 66 8.37 -3.10 -3.63
N ASN A 67 8.32 -1.92 -4.23
CA ASN A 67 8.85 -1.69 -5.57
C ASN A 67 10.35 -1.93 -5.63
N SER A 68 11.11 -1.43 -4.65
CA SER A 68 12.56 -1.64 -4.56
C SER A 68 12.94 -3.11 -4.35
N ARG A 69 12.16 -3.86 -3.56
CA ARG A 69 12.38 -5.30 -3.34
C ARG A 69 12.01 -6.16 -4.55
N ASN A 70 10.96 -5.79 -5.29
CA ASN A 70 10.57 -6.50 -6.52
C ASN A 70 11.61 -6.36 -7.65
N VAL A 71 12.55 -5.41 -7.57
CA VAL A 71 13.71 -5.36 -8.48
C VAL A 71 14.68 -6.53 -8.24
N LYS A 72 14.62 -7.20 -7.09
CA LYS A 72 15.56 -8.27 -6.67
C LYS A 72 14.88 -9.60 -6.33
N GLY A 73 13.70 -9.86 -6.88
CA GLY A 73 13.02 -11.16 -6.82
C GLY A 73 13.53 -12.16 -7.85
N GLY A 74 14.82 -12.16 -8.16
CA GLY A 74 15.44 -13.21 -8.97
C GLY A 74 15.55 -14.47 -8.13
N ARG A 75 14.52 -15.32 -8.13
CA ARG A 75 14.70 -16.74 -7.82
C ARG A 75 15.62 -17.31 -8.91
N LYS A 76 16.87 -17.56 -8.55
CA LYS A 76 17.81 -18.35 -9.32
C LYS A 76 17.54 -19.83 -9.08
#